data_AF-R7SF89-F1
#
_entry.id   AF-R7SF89-F1
#
_cell.length_a   1.000
_cell.length_b   1.000
_cell.length_c   1.000
_cell.angle_alpha   90.00
_cell.angle_beta   90.00
_cell.angle_gamma   90.00
#
_symmetry.space_group_name_H-M   'P 1'
#
loop_
_entity.id
_entity.type
_entity.pdbx_description
1 polymer ?
#
loop_
_entity_poly.entity_id
_entity_poly.type
_entity_poly.pdbx_seq_one_letter_code
_entity_poly.pdbx_strand_id
1 'polypeptide(L)'
;MRFVVLLSAAWAAFGLESVLRADSPQVVDLGYAIYQGTFNSTSNITDFFAVRYAAPPVGKLRFQAPAPPLNMRAQGVQLANTQPQACPMAGPGLNSTTPFRDLSNNKDRRQNTEIEDCLFLNVHVSGEINPKARMPVVVWIHGGGYVAGSTSGQNGSDLIREASGGIVAVELQYRLGVILGFLPGSEVKKNGALNAGLFDQQFALQWIQKSIHLFGGDASRVTIWGDSAGAGSVLQHIVAHGGNTQPPLFHQAITSSTFLPSQYNFDDAIPESDLSIRCSNASDTFQCLVDADAGTLESANAVINESGFYGTFVVVPVVGGDMIVERPIQTINRGRLNGVRYPLSAITNAFEGTVFVNANFSAQMTATDYVTQLFPLFNQAQIEETVQQYTNIGLNTVNDQAIAIMGECKLGV
;
A
#
# COMPACT_ATOMS: atom_id res chain seq x y z
N MET A 1 18.90 74.26 59.91
CA MET A 1 18.88 72.78 59.92
C MET A 1 17.73 72.31 59.05
N ARG A 2 18.02 71.84 57.83
CA ARG A 2 17.09 71.11 56.97
C ARG A 2 17.54 69.64 57.02
N PHE A 3 16.72 68.76 57.57
CA PHE A 3 16.98 67.32 57.54
C PHE A 3 16.26 66.73 56.32
N VAL A 4 17.03 66.08 55.46
CA VAL A 4 16.58 65.26 54.34
C VAL A 4 16.27 63.87 54.90
N VAL A 5 15.06 63.37 54.68
CA VAL A 5 14.69 61.97 54.96
C VAL A 5 14.57 61.24 53.62
N LEU A 6 15.46 60.27 53.41
CA LEU A 6 15.44 59.33 52.28
C LEU A 6 14.41 58.22 52.58
N LEU A 7 13.39 58.09 51.73
CA LEU A 7 12.50 56.93 51.71
C LEU A 7 12.97 55.98 50.60
N SER A 8 13.40 54.78 50.99
CA SER A 8 13.72 53.67 50.11
C SER A 8 12.44 52.97 49.63
N ALA A 9 12.22 52.93 48.31
CA ALA A 9 11.15 52.16 47.69
C ALA A 9 11.67 50.75 47.36
N ALA A 10 11.14 49.73 48.04
CA ALA A 10 11.37 48.33 47.69
C ALA A 10 10.44 47.94 46.52
N TRP A 11 11.02 47.58 45.38
CA TRP A 11 10.30 46.99 44.26
C TRP A 11 10.16 45.49 44.50
N ALA A 12 8.93 45.02 44.71
CA ALA A 12 8.61 43.60 44.69
C ALA A 12 8.49 43.15 43.22
N ALA A 13 9.45 42.37 42.75
CA ALA A 13 9.39 41.71 41.46
C ALA A 13 8.35 40.57 41.54
N PHE A 14 7.19 40.77 40.92
CA PHE A 14 6.28 39.67 40.59
C PHE A 14 6.92 38.87 39.45
N GLY A 15 7.57 37.76 39.79
CA GLY A 15 7.96 36.75 38.82
C GLY A 15 6.71 36.11 38.22
N LEU A 16 6.45 36.35 36.94
CA LEU A 16 5.62 35.44 36.15
C LEU A 16 6.43 34.14 36.01
N GLU A 17 6.17 33.17 36.87
CA GLU A 17 6.49 31.78 36.58
C GLU A 17 5.66 31.39 35.35
N SER A 18 6.32 31.38 34.20
CA SER A 18 5.82 30.63 33.06
C SER A 18 5.85 29.16 33.48
N VAL A 19 4.69 28.63 33.87
CA VAL A 19 4.49 27.20 33.95
C VAL A 19 4.67 26.70 32.53
N LEU A 20 5.88 26.22 32.20
CA LEU A 20 6.10 25.35 31.07
C LEU A 20 5.14 24.17 31.30
N ARG A 21 4.01 24.19 30.59
CA ARG A 21 3.09 23.06 30.55
C ARG A 21 3.92 21.93 29.98
N ALA A 22 4.39 21.02 30.83
CA ALA A 22 5.03 19.81 30.36
C ALA A 22 4.00 19.14 29.46
N ASP A 23 4.32 19.02 28.16
CA ASP A 23 3.45 18.35 27.21
C ASP A 23 3.06 17.01 27.82
N SER A 24 1.77 16.82 28.07
CA SER A 24 1.29 15.55 28.62
C SER A 24 1.69 14.46 27.64
N PRO A 25 2.30 13.35 28.12
CA PRO A 25 2.79 12.33 27.22
C PRO A 25 1.60 11.78 26.41
N GLN A 26 1.71 11.85 25.10
CA GLN A 26 0.66 11.45 24.17
C GLN A 26 0.61 9.92 24.13
N VAL A 27 -0.10 9.32 25.08
CA VAL A 27 -0.12 7.86 25.30
C VAL A 27 -1.47 7.26 24.93
N VAL A 28 -1.43 6.15 24.20
CA VAL A 28 -2.61 5.36 23.82
C VAL A 28 -2.44 3.90 24.25
N ASP A 29 -3.39 3.37 25.01
CA ASP A 29 -3.46 1.94 25.38
C ASP A 29 -4.41 1.19 24.44
N LEU A 30 -3.86 0.35 23.57
CA LEU A 30 -4.60 -0.48 22.62
C LEU A 30 -5.05 -1.82 23.20
N GLY A 31 -4.84 -2.04 24.50
CA GLY A 31 -5.07 -3.30 25.19
C GLY A 31 -3.88 -4.25 25.10
N TYR A 32 -3.40 -4.52 23.87
CA TYR A 32 -2.26 -5.40 23.60
C TYR A 32 -0.89 -4.70 23.65
N ALA A 33 -0.87 -3.38 23.50
CA ALA A 33 0.34 -2.56 23.53
C ALA A 33 -0.02 -1.14 23.98
N ILE A 34 0.95 -0.44 24.58
CA ILE A 34 0.82 0.96 24.96
C ILE A 34 1.82 1.75 24.12
N TYR A 35 1.35 2.73 23.37
CA TYR A 35 2.18 3.55 22.48
C TYR A 35 2.25 4.99 22.96
N GLN A 36 3.43 5.59 22.88
CA GLN A 36 3.65 7.01 23.13
C GLN A 36 4.05 7.71 21.83
N GLY A 37 3.20 8.62 21.36
CA GLY A 37 3.43 9.46 20.20
C GLY A 37 4.24 10.71 20.53
N THR A 38 4.53 11.49 19.50
CA THR A 38 5.29 12.75 19.60
C THR A 38 4.39 13.91 19.23
N PHE A 39 4.19 14.86 20.15
CA PHE A 39 3.50 16.12 19.85
C PHE A 39 4.49 17.15 19.33
N ASN A 40 4.15 17.78 18.20
CA ASN A 40 4.88 18.90 17.66
C ASN A 40 4.05 20.19 17.81
N SER A 41 4.48 21.06 18.71
CA SER A 41 3.81 22.33 19.01
C SER A 41 3.86 23.36 17.86
N THR A 42 4.79 23.20 16.90
CA THR A 42 4.89 24.10 15.74
C THR A 42 3.85 23.76 14.69
N SER A 43 3.65 22.47 14.39
CA SER A 43 2.61 22.01 13.46
C SER A 43 1.25 21.82 14.13
N ASN A 44 1.20 21.76 15.47
CA ASN A 44 0.03 21.39 16.26
C ASN A 44 -0.50 19.99 15.85
N ILE A 45 0.40 19.02 15.74
CA ILE A 45 0.11 17.65 15.31
C ILE A 45 0.79 16.68 16.27
N THR A 46 0.09 15.60 16.63
CA THR A 46 0.65 14.45 17.33
C THR A 46 0.79 13.28 16.36
N ASP A 47 2.01 12.77 16.25
CA ASP A 47 2.36 11.64 15.40
C ASP A 47 2.57 10.35 16.20
N PHE A 48 2.00 9.26 15.71
CA PHE A 48 2.23 7.90 16.16
C PHE A 48 2.81 7.10 15.01
N PHE A 49 4.12 6.99 14.94
CA PHE A 49 4.80 6.20 13.94
C PHE A 49 4.93 4.73 14.37
N ALA A 50 4.94 3.82 13.40
CA ALA A 50 5.22 2.39 13.60
C ALA A 50 4.29 1.68 14.61
N VAL A 51 2.99 2.00 14.58
CA VAL A 51 1.98 1.26 15.36
C VAL A 51 1.73 -0.09 14.70
N ARG A 52 1.99 -1.19 15.42
CA ARG A 52 1.87 -2.55 14.89
C ARG A 52 0.41 -2.97 14.83
N TYR A 53 -0.13 -3.23 13.63
CA TYR A 53 -1.52 -3.66 13.47
C TYR A 53 -1.67 -5.18 13.23
N ALA A 54 -0.58 -5.89 12.88
CA ALA A 54 -0.54 -7.35 12.73
C ALA A 54 0.74 -7.97 13.31
N ALA A 55 0.72 -9.29 13.55
CA ALA A 55 1.94 -10.03 13.90
C ALA A 55 2.96 -10.00 12.75
N PRO A 56 4.27 -10.05 13.04
CA PRO A 56 5.30 -10.15 12.01
C PRO A 56 5.04 -11.35 11.08
N PRO A 57 4.98 -11.16 9.75
CA PRO A 57 4.63 -12.21 8.79
C PRO A 57 5.84 -13.13 8.47
N VAL A 58 6.52 -13.60 9.51
CA VAL A 58 7.78 -14.38 9.42
C VAL A 58 7.55 -15.84 9.79
N GLY A 59 8.48 -16.71 9.35
CA GLY A 59 8.43 -18.14 9.63
C GLY A 59 7.10 -18.75 9.17
N LYS A 60 6.37 -19.37 10.10
CA LYS A 60 5.07 -20.02 9.79
C LYS A 60 3.97 -19.07 9.32
N LEU A 61 4.13 -17.77 9.53
CA LEU A 61 3.19 -16.74 9.05
C LEU A 61 3.54 -16.23 7.64
N ARG A 62 4.66 -16.66 7.07
CA ARG A 62 5.01 -16.33 5.69
C ARG A 62 3.96 -16.90 4.74
N PHE A 63 3.56 -16.11 3.75
CA PHE A 63 2.49 -16.43 2.79
C PHE A 63 1.10 -16.69 3.39
N GLN A 64 0.91 -16.41 4.69
CA GLN A 64 -0.39 -16.54 5.34
C GLN A 64 -1.12 -15.19 5.39
N ALA A 65 -2.42 -15.25 5.62
CA ALA A 65 -3.20 -14.08 6.01
C ALA A 65 -2.61 -13.48 7.31
N PRO A 66 -2.69 -12.15 7.50
CA PRO A 66 -2.17 -11.49 8.70
C PRO A 66 -2.86 -12.02 9.96
N ALA A 67 -2.06 -12.18 11.01
CA ALA A 67 -2.54 -12.61 12.32
C ALA A 67 -2.58 -11.42 13.31
N PRO A 68 -3.38 -11.51 14.39
CA PRO A 68 -3.42 -10.48 15.43
C PRO A 68 -2.03 -10.16 16.01
N PRO A 69 -1.75 -8.88 16.35
CA PRO A 69 -0.49 -8.50 16.99
C PRO A 69 -0.20 -9.30 18.25
N LEU A 70 1.09 -9.54 18.50
CA LEU A 70 1.57 -10.09 19.76
C LEU A 70 1.21 -9.15 20.92
N ASN A 71 0.93 -9.73 22.09
CA ASN A 71 0.69 -8.95 23.29
C ASN A 71 2.03 -8.43 23.84
N MET A 72 2.25 -7.13 23.68
CA MET A 72 3.47 -6.41 24.08
C MET A 72 3.25 -5.61 25.38
N ARG A 73 2.09 -5.72 26.03
CA ARG A 73 1.74 -4.90 27.21
C ARG A 73 2.75 -5.04 28.35
N ALA A 74 3.31 -6.24 28.54
CA ALA A 74 4.33 -6.52 29.56
C ALA A 74 5.68 -5.83 29.28
N GLN A 75 5.91 -5.34 28.06
CA GLN A 75 7.15 -4.64 27.66
C GLN A 75 7.08 -3.14 27.95
N GLY A 76 5.97 -2.66 28.52
CA GLY A 76 5.77 -1.25 28.86
C GLY A 76 5.44 -0.38 27.64
N VAL A 77 5.65 0.92 27.81
CA VAL A 77 5.33 1.94 26.79
C VAL A 77 6.31 1.85 25.62
N GLN A 78 5.77 1.66 24.42
CA GLN A 78 6.50 1.64 23.16
C GLN A 78 6.56 3.06 22.59
N LEU A 79 7.76 3.53 22.23
CA LEU A 79 7.93 4.84 21.61
C LEU A 79 7.54 4.77 20.13
N ALA A 80 6.51 5.51 19.75
CA ALA A 80 5.97 5.61 18.39
C ALA A 80 6.47 6.90 17.70
N ASN A 81 7.79 7.11 17.70
CA ASN A 81 8.43 8.36 17.26
C ASN A 81 9.34 8.21 16.03
N THR A 82 9.44 7.01 15.48
CA THR A 82 10.31 6.69 14.35
C THR A 82 9.51 5.92 13.30
N GLN A 83 9.67 6.28 12.02
CA GLN A 83 9.03 5.58 10.90
C GLN A 83 9.38 4.09 10.91
N PRO A 84 8.44 3.19 10.59
CA PRO A 84 8.73 1.77 10.46
C PRO A 84 9.64 1.52 9.26
N GLN A 85 10.34 0.39 9.29
CA GLN A 85 11.04 -0.08 8.11
C GLN A 85 10.05 -0.41 6.99
N ALA A 86 10.42 -0.08 5.75
CA ALA A 86 9.62 -0.47 4.59
C ALA A 86 9.54 -2.00 4.46
N CYS A 87 8.43 -2.51 3.92
CA CYS A 87 8.37 -3.91 3.51
C CYS A 87 9.40 -4.17 2.40
N PRO A 88 9.87 -5.43 2.21
CA PRO A 88 10.79 -5.75 1.13
C PRO A 88 10.20 -5.35 -0.21
N MET A 89 10.95 -4.55 -0.98
CA MET A 89 10.51 -3.99 -2.25
C MET A 89 11.27 -4.63 -3.42
N ALA A 90 10.73 -4.48 -4.62
CA ALA A 90 11.42 -4.71 -5.88
C ALA A 90 11.18 -3.54 -6.85
N GLY A 91 11.97 -3.49 -7.92
CA GLY A 91 11.75 -2.54 -9.02
C GLY A 91 10.63 -2.98 -9.97
N PRO A 92 10.18 -2.10 -10.88
CA PRO A 92 9.32 -2.48 -12.01
C PRO A 92 10.08 -3.34 -13.03
N GLY A 93 9.39 -3.85 -14.04
CA GLY A 93 10.02 -4.48 -15.20
C GLY A 93 10.99 -3.52 -15.90
N LEU A 94 12.16 -4.04 -16.30
CA LEU A 94 13.23 -3.25 -16.92
C LEU A 94 13.60 -3.74 -18.33
N ASN A 95 13.04 -4.88 -18.78
CA ASN A 95 13.40 -5.49 -20.04
C ASN A 95 12.59 -4.96 -21.22
N SER A 96 13.17 -5.08 -22.42
CA SER A 96 12.51 -4.76 -23.68
C SER A 96 11.48 -5.82 -24.11
N THR A 97 11.39 -6.95 -23.42
CA THR A 97 10.43 -8.03 -23.70
C THR A 97 9.84 -8.58 -22.41
N THR A 98 8.66 -9.18 -22.51
CA THR A 98 7.97 -9.81 -21.37
C THR A 98 8.50 -11.23 -21.10
N PRO A 99 8.74 -11.61 -19.83
CA PRO A 99 9.31 -12.91 -19.48
C PRO A 99 8.34 -14.06 -19.74
N PHE A 100 7.04 -13.77 -19.92
CA PHE A 100 6.02 -14.76 -20.25
C PHE A 100 6.14 -15.32 -21.69
N ARG A 101 7.16 -14.92 -22.47
CA ARG A 101 7.44 -15.44 -23.81
C ARG A 101 8.64 -16.39 -23.88
N ASP A 102 9.58 -16.33 -22.93
CA ASP A 102 10.76 -17.19 -22.85
C ASP A 102 11.15 -17.44 -21.39
N LEU A 103 11.02 -18.70 -20.94
CA LEU A 103 11.03 -19.11 -19.52
C LEU A 103 12.42 -19.56 -19.01
N SER A 104 13.53 -18.92 -19.45
CA SER A 104 14.89 -19.40 -19.16
C SER A 104 15.75 -18.54 -18.20
N ASN A 105 15.81 -18.97 -16.92
CA ASN A 105 16.91 -18.98 -15.92
C ASN A 105 17.79 -17.74 -15.50
N ASN A 106 17.70 -17.39 -14.19
CA ASN A 106 18.72 -17.28 -13.08
C ASN A 106 19.93 -16.28 -13.05
N LYS A 107 20.12 -15.51 -11.92
CA LYS A 107 21.24 -15.59 -10.88
C LYS A 107 21.37 -14.41 -9.85
N ASP A 108 21.67 -14.77 -8.57
CA ASP A 108 22.40 -14.11 -7.41
C ASP A 108 22.08 -12.66 -6.91
N ARG A 109 22.21 -12.20 -5.64
CA ARG A 109 22.35 -12.64 -4.21
C ARG A 109 22.39 -11.34 -3.34
N ARG A 110 21.67 -11.22 -2.19
CA ARG A 110 22.09 -10.55 -0.90
C ARG A 110 21.21 -11.00 0.30
N GLN A 111 21.72 -10.84 1.53
CA GLN A 111 21.14 -11.28 2.81
C GLN A 111 20.55 -10.12 3.62
N ASN A 112 19.34 -10.29 4.19
CA ASN A 112 18.99 -9.79 5.54
C ASN A 112 17.62 -10.35 6.00
N THR A 113 17.52 -10.85 7.24
CA THR A 113 16.28 -11.44 7.81
C THR A 113 15.41 -10.46 8.59
N GLU A 114 15.89 -9.25 8.87
CA GLU A 114 15.13 -8.19 9.56
C GLU A 114 14.16 -7.43 8.63
N ILE A 115 14.06 -7.82 7.35
CA ILE A 115 13.33 -7.05 6.33
C ILE A 115 11.84 -7.39 6.28
N GLU A 116 11.43 -8.58 6.74
CA GLU A 116 10.06 -9.08 6.59
C GLU A 116 9.07 -8.54 7.65
N ASP A 117 9.57 -8.04 8.79
CA ASP A 117 8.72 -7.45 9.83
C ASP A 117 8.36 -6.00 9.50
N CYS A 118 7.27 -5.82 8.75
CA CYS A 118 6.92 -4.50 8.19
C CYS A 118 5.44 -4.12 8.35
N LEU A 119 4.63 -4.90 9.08
CA LEU A 119 3.18 -4.67 9.23
C LEU A 119 2.86 -3.61 10.30
N PHE A 120 3.10 -2.37 9.93
CA PHE A 120 2.88 -1.19 10.76
C PHE A 120 2.00 -0.14 10.07
N LEU A 121 1.44 0.76 10.86
CA LEU A 121 0.75 1.96 10.37
C LEU A 121 1.21 3.18 11.16
N ASN A 122 1.04 4.35 10.55
CA ASN A 122 1.22 5.63 11.19
C ASN A 122 -0.14 6.26 11.45
N VAL A 123 -0.32 6.90 12.60
CA VAL A 123 -1.53 7.68 12.92
C VAL A 123 -1.12 9.11 13.23
N HIS A 124 -1.77 10.05 12.57
CA HIS A 124 -1.54 11.47 12.74
C HIS A 124 -2.85 12.12 13.21
N VAL A 125 -2.76 12.96 14.24
CA VAL A 125 -3.91 13.67 14.81
C VAL A 125 -3.57 15.13 15.07
N SER A 126 -4.54 16.04 14.92
CA SER A 126 -4.33 17.45 15.26
C SER A 126 -4.41 17.68 16.77
N GLY A 127 -3.47 18.46 17.29
CA GLY A 127 -3.37 18.80 18.70
C GLY A 127 -3.00 17.61 19.60
N GLU A 128 -3.30 17.75 20.89
CA GLU A 128 -3.22 16.66 21.86
C GLU A 128 -4.35 15.64 21.64
N ILE A 129 -4.10 14.37 21.97
CA ILE A 129 -5.08 13.30 21.79
C ILE A 129 -6.34 13.58 22.60
N ASN A 130 -7.47 13.55 21.90
CA ASN A 130 -8.78 13.62 22.50
C ASN A 130 -9.67 12.49 21.97
N PRO A 131 -9.84 11.38 22.71
CA PRO A 131 -10.68 10.26 22.31
C PRO A 131 -12.16 10.63 22.08
N LYS A 132 -12.60 11.79 22.58
CA LYS A 132 -13.98 12.29 22.40
C LYS A 132 -14.18 13.13 21.15
N ALA A 133 -13.13 13.45 20.39
CA ALA A 133 -13.20 14.34 19.24
C ALA A 133 -14.08 13.80 18.10
N ARG A 134 -14.08 12.47 17.88
CA ARG A 134 -14.86 11.78 16.82
C ARG A 134 -14.65 12.38 15.42
N MET A 135 -13.38 12.54 15.06
CA MET A 135 -12.98 13.10 13.77
C MET A 135 -13.14 12.09 12.62
N PRO A 136 -13.46 12.52 11.39
CA PRO A 136 -13.33 11.70 10.19
C PRO A 136 -11.93 11.09 10.10
N VAL A 137 -11.84 9.88 9.58
CA VAL A 137 -10.58 9.16 9.40
C VAL A 137 -10.31 9.00 7.91
N VAL A 138 -9.15 9.47 7.45
CA VAL A 138 -8.66 9.20 6.10
C VAL A 138 -7.54 8.17 6.19
N VAL A 139 -7.71 7.07 5.48
CA VAL A 139 -6.76 5.96 5.43
C VAL A 139 -6.07 5.97 4.08
N TRP A 140 -4.79 6.28 4.08
CA TRP A 140 -3.94 6.32 2.91
C TRP A 140 -3.31 4.95 2.62
N ILE A 141 -3.51 4.45 1.41
CA ILE A 141 -2.92 3.23 0.87
C ILE A 141 -1.94 3.62 -0.23
N HIS A 142 -0.65 3.42 0.02
CA HIS A 142 0.39 3.82 -0.93
C HIS A 142 0.39 2.96 -2.20
N GLY A 143 0.76 3.59 -3.33
CA GLY A 143 1.05 2.95 -4.60
C GLY A 143 2.41 2.24 -4.65
N GLY A 144 2.90 2.02 -5.88
CA GLY A 144 4.16 1.33 -6.18
C GLY A 144 4.00 -0.02 -6.89
N GLY A 145 2.94 -0.17 -7.69
CA GLY A 145 2.75 -1.34 -8.56
C GLY A 145 2.64 -2.70 -7.85
N TYR A 146 2.29 -2.69 -6.55
CA TYR A 146 2.29 -3.86 -5.66
C TYR A 146 3.68 -4.45 -5.34
N VAL A 147 4.77 -3.84 -5.82
CA VAL A 147 6.15 -4.32 -5.65
C VAL A 147 7.02 -3.37 -4.84
N ALA A 148 6.65 -2.09 -4.75
CA ALA A 148 7.36 -1.05 -4.03
C ALA A 148 6.38 -0.13 -3.28
N GLY A 149 6.93 0.78 -2.48
CA GLY A 149 6.19 1.79 -1.74
C GLY A 149 6.38 1.68 -0.23
N SER A 150 6.24 2.81 0.45
CA SER A 150 6.22 2.83 1.91
C SER A 150 5.53 4.09 2.44
N THR A 151 5.17 4.07 3.72
CA THR A 151 4.74 5.24 4.49
C THR A 151 5.87 6.25 4.72
N SER A 152 7.15 5.84 4.57
CA SER A 152 8.32 6.67 4.92
C SER A 152 8.63 7.85 4.00
N GLY A 153 7.77 8.12 3.01
CA GLY A 153 7.84 9.30 2.14
C GLY A 153 6.54 10.10 2.06
N GLN A 154 5.51 9.68 2.80
CA GLN A 154 4.23 10.36 2.87
C GLN A 154 4.13 11.11 4.20
N ASN A 155 3.56 12.30 4.15
CA ASN A 155 3.41 13.13 5.33
C ASN A 155 1.93 13.38 5.60
N GLY A 156 1.31 12.47 6.37
CA GLY A 156 -0.06 12.63 6.85
C GLY A 156 -0.31 13.98 7.56
N SER A 157 0.74 14.63 8.06
CA SER A 157 0.67 15.98 8.61
C SER A 157 0.21 17.03 7.60
N ASP A 158 0.61 16.89 6.33
CA ASP A 158 0.17 17.80 5.26
C ASP A 158 -1.33 17.68 5.05
N LEU A 159 -1.85 16.45 5.04
CA LEU A 159 -3.29 16.22 4.90
C LEU A 159 -4.08 16.80 6.08
N ILE A 160 -3.57 16.66 7.31
CA ILE A 160 -4.17 17.27 8.49
C ILE A 160 -4.17 18.79 8.38
N ARG A 161 -3.08 19.39 7.91
CA ARG A 161 -2.98 20.85 7.73
C ARG A 161 -3.98 21.35 6.70
N GLU A 162 -4.06 20.71 5.53
CA GLU A 162 -5.00 21.10 4.48
C GLU A 162 -6.47 20.91 4.92
N ALA A 163 -6.74 19.91 5.77
CA ALA A 163 -8.03 19.72 6.40
C ALA A 163 -8.28 20.63 7.63
N SER A 164 -7.41 21.61 7.91
CA SER A 164 -7.49 22.51 9.07
C SER A 164 -7.61 21.78 10.41
N GLY A 165 -6.93 20.65 10.56
CA GLY A 165 -6.95 19.81 11.76
C GLY A 165 -8.21 18.95 11.94
N GLY A 166 -9.13 18.97 10.97
CA GLY A 166 -10.45 18.35 11.09
C GLY A 166 -10.52 16.84 10.84
N ILE A 167 -9.39 16.14 10.75
CA ILE A 167 -9.32 14.70 10.41
C ILE A 167 -8.26 13.98 11.24
N VAL A 168 -8.37 12.64 11.28
CA VAL A 168 -7.27 11.72 11.61
C VAL A 168 -6.75 11.14 10.29
N ALA A 169 -5.44 11.23 10.06
CA ALA A 169 -4.80 10.59 8.91
C ALA A 169 -4.11 9.30 9.37
N VAL A 170 -4.33 8.21 8.64
CA VAL A 170 -3.71 6.91 8.88
C VAL A 170 -2.99 6.47 7.62
N GLU A 171 -1.72 6.15 7.72
CA GLU A 171 -0.94 5.60 6.60
C GLU A 171 -0.59 4.16 6.93
N LEU A 172 -0.87 3.22 6.02
CA LEU A 172 -0.62 1.80 6.29
C LEU A 172 0.50 1.24 5.40
N GLN A 173 1.32 0.37 6.00
CA GLN A 173 2.21 -0.54 5.29
C GLN A 173 1.48 -1.86 5.01
N TYR A 174 1.79 -2.50 3.89
CA TYR A 174 1.31 -3.84 3.54
C TYR A 174 2.41 -4.61 2.81
N ARG A 175 2.36 -5.95 2.84
CA ARG A 175 3.36 -6.77 2.13
C ARG A 175 3.31 -6.52 0.63
N LEU A 176 4.50 -6.44 0.04
CA LEU A 176 4.71 -6.16 -1.37
C LEU A 176 5.43 -7.34 -2.05
N GLY A 177 5.45 -7.29 -3.38
CA GLY A 177 6.21 -8.20 -4.22
C GLY A 177 5.68 -9.64 -4.24
N VAL A 178 6.38 -10.45 -5.02
CA VAL A 178 6.05 -11.85 -5.29
C VAL A 178 6.07 -12.67 -4.01
N ILE A 179 7.08 -12.48 -3.17
CA ILE A 179 7.39 -13.48 -2.15
C ILE A 179 6.81 -13.13 -0.77
N LEU A 180 6.15 -11.98 -0.60
CA LEU A 180 5.50 -11.65 0.67
C LEU A 180 4.05 -11.23 0.51
N GLY A 181 3.73 -10.45 -0.51
CA GLY A 181 2.39 -9.90 -0.69
C GLY A 181 1.51 -10.69 -1.65
N PHE A 182 2.05 -11.14 -2.78
CA PHE A 182 1.24 -11.48 -3.94
C PHE A 182 1.64 -12.80 -4.62
N LEU A 183 2.22 -13.74 -3.88
CA LEU A 183 2.58 -15.05 -4.42
C LEU A 183 1.33 -15.76 -4.96
N PRO A 184 1.28 -16.09 -6.26
CA PRO A 184 0.13 -16.76 -6.84
C PRO A 184 0.30 -18.29 -6.83
N GLY A 185 -0.65 -19.00 -7.43
CA GLY A 185 -0.56 -20.43 -7.71
C GLY A 185 -1.33 -21.34 -6.76
N SER A 186 -1.55 -22.56 -7.23
CA SER A 186 -2.43 -23.56 -6.62
C SER A 186 -1.93 -24.03 -5.25
N GLU A 187 -0.61 -24.18 -5.10
CA GLU A 187 0.00 -24.58 -3.82
C GLU A 187 -0.20 -23.49 -2.74
N VAL A 188 -0.15 -22.21 -3.13
CA VAL A 188 -0.42 -21.10 -2.21
C VAL A 188 -1.90 -21.05 -1.86
N LYS A 189 -2.81 -21.26 -2.82
CA LYS A 189 -4.25 -21.34 -2.52
C LYS A 189 -4.57 -22.44 -1.51
N LYS A 190 -3.85 -23.56 -1.56
CA LYS A 190 -4.07 -24.73 -0.70
C LYS A 190 -3.50 -24.57 0.70
N ASN A 191 -2.27 -24.06 0.80
CA ASN A 191 -1.49 -24.07 2.05
C ASN A 191 -1.29 -22.68 2.68
N GLY A 192 -1.65 -21.61 1.97
CA GLY A 192 -1.48 -20.22 2.39
C GLY A 192 -2.61 -19.31 1.94
N ALA A 193 -2.30 -18.02 1.78
CA ALA A 193 -3.24 -16.98 1.37
C ALA A 193 -2.77 -16.30 0.09
N LEU A 194 -3.57 -16.43 -0.97
CA LEU A 194 -3.43 -15.59 -2.16
C LEU A 194 -3.69 -14.12 -1.81
N ASN A 195 -2.99 -13.21 -2.47
CA ASN A 195 -3.13 -11.76 -2.27
C ASN A 195 -2.96 -11.33 -0.80
N ALA A 196 -2.00 -11.94 -0.08
CA ALA A 196 -1.70 -11.65 1.32
C ALA A 196 -1.53 -10.15 1.61
N GLY A 197 -0.96 -9.38 0.69
CA GLY A 197 -0.83 -7.92 0.79
C GLY A 197 -2.16 -7.17 0.82
N LEU A 198 -3.21 -7.65 0.14
CA LEU A 198 -4.55 -7.06 0.26
C LEU A 198 -5.22 -7.45 1.58
N PHE A 199 -4.97 -8.68 2.07
CA PHE A 199 -5.42 -9.08 3.39
C PHE A 199 -4.78 -8.24 4.50
N ASP A 200 -3.51 -7.86 4.37
CA ASP A 200 -2.83 -6.94 5.28
C ASP A 200 -3.59 -5.61 5.37
N GLN A 201 -3.94 -5.03 4.23
CA GLN A 201 -4.73 -3.80 4.17
C GLN A 201 -6.12 -4.00 4.80
N GLN A 202 -6.80 -5.12 4.51
CA GLN A 202 -8.11 -5.41 5.12
C GLN A 202 -8.00 -5.54 6.64
N PHE A 203 -6.95 -6.17 7.13
CA PHE A 203 -6.68 -6.35 8.55
C PHE A 203 -6.33 -5.02 9.24
N ALA A 204 -5.59 -4.14 8.56
CA ALA A 204 -5.37 -2.77 9.00
C ALA A 204 -6.69 -2.00 9.11
N LEU A 205 -7.59 -2.11 8.12
CA LEU A 205 -8.92 -1.50 8.18
C LEU A 205 -9.77 -2.05 9.34
N GLN A 206 -9.69 -3.36 9.63
CA GLN A 206 -10.32 -3.95 10.81
C GLN A 206 -9.71 -3.41 12.11
N TRP A 207 -8.39 -3.23 12.16
CA TRP A 207 -7.72 -2.61 13.30
C TRP A 207 -8.19 -1.16 13.50
N ILE A 208 -8.36 -0.39 12.43
CA ILE A 208 -8.87 0.99 12.46
C ILE A 208 -10.29 1.00 13.04
N GLN A 209 -11.18 0.13 12.55
CA GLN A 209 -12.54 -0.01 13.09
C GLN A 209 -12.55 -0.28 14.59
N LYS A 210 -11.60 -1.09 15.09
CA LYS A 210 -11.51 -1.44 16.51
C LYS A 210 -10.84 -0.36 17.37
N SER A 211 -9.83 0.34 16.86
CA SER A 211 -8.86 1.06 17.69
C SER A 211 -8.84 2.57 17.48
N ILE A 212 -9.32 3.08 16.33
CA ILE A 212 -9.09 4.49 15.95
C ILE A 212 -9.78 5.50 16.87
N HIS A 213 -10.84 5.08 17.57
CA HIS A 213 -11.53 5.88 18.57
C HIS A 213 -10.63 6.32 19.74
N LEU A 214 -9.60 5.54 20.05
CA LEU A 214 -8.62 5.88 21.08
C LEU A 214 -7.73 7.07 20.69
N PHE A 215 -7.56 7.28 19.38
CA PHE A 215 -6.84 8.41 18.80
C PHE A 215 -7.77 9.60 18.52
N GLY A 216 -9.08 9.48 18.83
CA GLY A 216 -10.08 10.52 18.57
C GLY A 216 -10.75 10.44 17.21
N GLY A 217 -10.49 9.38 16.42
CA GLY A 217 -11.17 9.13 15.15
C GLY A 217 -12.56 8.49 15.33
N ASP A 218 -13.40 8.60 14.31
CA ASP A 218 -14.73 7.99 14.24
C ASP A 218 -14.72 6.81 13.26
N ALA A 219 -14.84 5.59 13.77
CA ALA A 219 -14.87 4.36 12.98
C ALA A 219 -16.07 4.31 12.00
N SER A 220 -17.14 5.08 12.25
CA SER A 220 -18.27 5.21 11.33
C SER A 220 -18.04 6.19 10.18
N ARG A 221 -16.92 6.93 10.18
CA ARG A 221 -16.55 7.95 9.20
C ARG A 221 -15.15 7.72 8.64
N VAL A 222 -14.95 6.52 8.11
CA VAL A 222 -13.68 6.09 7.51
C VAL A 222 -13.74 6.23 5.99
N THR A 223 -12.77 6.95 5.42
CA THR A 223 -12.53 7.13 4.00
C THR A 223 -11.23 6.45 3.62
N ILE A 224 -11.25 5.52 2.66
CA ILE A 224 -10.02 4.95 2.09
C ILE A 224 -9.59 5.75 0.87
N TRP A 225 -8.31 6.05 0.76
CA TRP A 225 -7.73 6.77 -0.37
C TRP A 225 -6.41 6.11 -0.75
N GLY A 226 -6.20 5.86 -2.03
CA GLY A 226 -4.90 5.40 -2.52
C GLY A 226 -4.52 6.01 -3.85
N ASP A 227 -3.24 5.90 -4.17
CA ASP A 227 -2.63 6.28 -5.44
C ASP A 227 -2.15 5.04 -6.21
N SER A 228 -2.20 5.03 -7.55
CA SER A 228 -1.62 3.96 -8.37
C SER A 228 -2.08 2.55 -7.91
N ALA A 229 -1.18 1.67 -7.51
CA ALA A 229 -1.52 0.34 -6.94
C ALA A 229 -2.33 0.41 -5.64
N GLY A 230 -2.20 1.49 -4.86
CA GLY A 230 -3.06 1.78 -3.72
C GLY A 230 -4.47 2.18 -4.15
N ALA A 231 -4.63 2.92 -5.25
CA ALA A 231 -5.93 3.18 -5.87
C ALA A 231 -6.56 1.88 -6.42
N GLY A 232 -5.75 1.02 -7.05
CA GLY A 232 -6.16 -0.34 -7.43
C GLY A 232 -6.57 -1.17 -6.21
N SER A 233 -5.85 -1.06 -5.10
CA SER A 233 -6.20 -1.70 -3.84
C SER A 233 -7.53 -1.21 -3.27
N VAL A 234 -7.79 0.11 -3.30
CA VAL A 234 -9.10 0.70 -2.95
C VAL A 234 -10.21 0.08 -3.79
N LEU A 235 -10.01 -0.04 -5.11
CA LEU A 235 -10.96 -0.73 -5.99
C LEU A 235 -11.19 -2.18 -5.56
N GLN A 236 -10.13 -2.91 -5.21
CA GLN A 236 -10.26 -4.28 -4.72
C GLN A 236 -11.05 -4.35 -3.40
N HIS A 237 -10.86 -3.42 -2.46
CA HIS A 237 -11.65 -3.36 -1.22
C HIS A 237 -13.13 -3.06 -1.47
N ILE A 238 -13.43 -2.23 -2.48
CA ILE A 238 -14.80 -1.95 -2.92
C ILE A 238 -15.48 -3.24 -3.42
N VAL A 239 -14.78 -4.09 -4.18
CA VAL A 239 -15.36 -5.34 -4.71
C VAL A 239 -15.08 -6.57 -3.86
N ALA A 240 -14.34 -6.42 -2.75
CA ALA A 240 -13.87 -7.53 -1.92
C ALA A 240 -15.03 -8.41 -1.45
N HIS A 241 -14.80 -9.72 -1.41
CA HIS A 241 -15.80 -10.72 -1.01
C HIS A 241 -17.09 -10.62 -1.85
N GLY A 242 -16.97 -10.27 -3.15
CA GLY A 242 -18.11 -10.06 -4.04
C GLY A 242 -18.98 -8.85 -3.69
N GLY A 243 -18.38 -7.83 -3.06
CA GLY A 243 -19.06 -6.65 -2.55
C GLY A 243 -19.89 -6.90 -1.29
N ASN A 244 -19.51 -7.90 -0.48
CA ASN A 244 -20.20 -8.24 0.76
C ASN A 244 -19.25 -8.44 1.95
N THR A 245 -18.39 -7.46 2.21
CA THR A 245 -17.57 -7.41 3.41
C THR A 245 -18.45 -7.04 4.61
N GLN A 246 -18.52 -7.92 5.61
CA GLN A 246 -19.29 -7.71 6.84
C GLN A 246 -18.40 -7.92 8.08
N PRO A 247 -18.39 -6.97 9.04
CA PRO A 247 -19.03 -5.65 8.99
C PRO A 247 -18.35 -4.69 7.99
N PRO A 248 -19.01 -3.58 7.58
CA PRO A 248 -18.39 -2.56 6.73
C PRO A 248 -17.15 -1.96 7.38
N LEU A 249 -16.06 -1.84 6.60
CA LEU A 249 -14.77 -1.34 7.09
C LEU A 249 -14.52 0.13 6.76
N PHE A 250 -15.24 0.67 5.78
CA PHE A 250 -15.14 2.04 5.31
C PHE A 250 -16.48 2.49 4.72
N HIS A 251 -16.63 3.80 4.55
CA HIS A 251 -17.86 4.42 4.08
C HIS A 251 -17.66 5.28 2.82
N GLN A 252 -16.42 5.68 2.52
CA GLN A 252 -16.07 6.48 1.35
C GLN A 252 -14.78 5.96 0.74
N ALA A 253 -14.60 6.17 -0.56
CA ALA A 253 -13.42 5.72 -1.28
C ALA A 253 -12.96 6.78 -2.30
N ILE A 254 -11.65 7.00 -2.38
CA ILE A 254 -11.00 7.89 -3.34
C ILE A 254 -9.89 7.12 -4.04
N THR A 255 -9.85 7.21 -5.37
CA THR A 255 -8.84 6.54 -6.19
C THR A 255 -8.12 7.57 -7.04
N SER A 256 -6.82 7.76 -6.81
CA SER A 256 -5.95 8.62 -7.63
C SER A 256 -5.13 7.74 -8.58
N SER A 257 -5.37 7.84 -9.89
CA SER A 257 -4.68 7.08 -10.93
C SER A 257 -4.83 5.57 -10.72
N THR A 258 -6.04 5.05 -10.83
CA THR A 258 -6.36 3.63 -10.53
C THR A 258 -5.53 2.66 -11.34
N PHE A 259 -4.58 1.97 -10.69
CA PHE A 259 -3.80 0.94 -11.36
C PHE A 259 -4.52 -0.42 -11.34
N LEU A 260 -5.08 -0.81 -12.49
CA LEU A 260 -5.72 -2.11 -12.68
C LEU A 260 -4.94 -2.95 -13.72
N PRO A 261 -3.97 -3.78 -13.27
CA PRO A 261 -3.23 -4.64 -14.18
C PRO A 261 -4.08 -5.81 -14.69
N SER A 262 -3.50 -6.59 -15.60
CA SER A 262 -4.14 -7.83 -16.08
C SER A 262 -4.33 -8.80 -14.91
N GLN A 263 -5.58 -9.08 -14.55
CA GLN A 263 -5.90 -10.01 -13.46
C GLN A 263 -6.20 -11.41 -14.00
N TYR A 264 -5.20 -12.27 -13.83
CA TYR A 264 -5.26 -13.70 -14.14
C TYR A 264 -5.91 -14.48 -13.00
N ASN A 265 -6.43 -15.67 -13.29
CA ASN A 265 -6.78 -16.62 -12.24
C ASN A 265 -5.50 -17.15 -11.59
N PHE A 266 -5.58 -17.52 -10.31
CA PHE A 266 -4.43 -18.01 -9.56
C PHE A 266 -3.75 -19.24 -10.18
N ASP A 267 -4.49 -20.05 -10.95
CA ASP A 267 -4.07 -21.30 -11.60
C ASP A 267 -3.83 -21.16 -13.11
N ASP A 268 -3.88 -19.93 -13.65
CA ASP A 268 -3.51 -19.68 -15.04
C ASP A 268 -2.00 -19.95 -15.25
N ALA A 269 -1.60 -20.24 -16.50
CA ALA A 269 -0.21 -20.55 -16.84
C ALA A 269 0.78 -19.43 -16.50
N ILE A 270 0.35 -18.16 -16.57
CA ILE A 270 1.17 -17.00 -16.27
C ILE A 270 1.51 -16.97 -14.77
N PRO A 271 0.55 -16.90 -13.83
CA PRO A 271 0.86 -16.94 -12.40
C PRO A 271 1.54 -18.23 -11.93
N GLU A 272 1.20 -19.39 -12.51
CA GLU A 272 1.87 -20.66 -12.15
C GLU A 272 3.35 -20.70 -12.61
N SER A 273 3.71 -19.95 -13.67
CA SER A 273 5.11 -19.89 -14.14
C SER A 273 6.06 -19.15 -13.17
N ASP A 274 5.51 -18.23 -12.37
CA ASP A 274 6.26 -17.43 -11.39
C ASP A 274 6.68 -18.24 -10.15
N LEU A 275 6.09 -19.42 -9.92
CA LEU A 275 6.43 -20.33 -8.82
C LEU A 275 7.73 -21.13 -9.03
N SER A 276 8.41 -20.95 -10.16
CA SER A 276 9.65 -21.68 -10.51
C SER A 276 10.89 -21.32 -9.67
N ILE A 277 10.69 -20.67 -8.53
CA ILE A 277 11.72 -20.19 -7.60
C ILE A 277 12.31 -21.36 -6.82
N ARG A 278 13.36 -22.02 -7.37
CA ARG A 278 14.32 -22.94 -6.70
C ARG A 278 13.77 -24.17 -5.95
N CYS A 279 12.48 -24.20 -5.64
CA CYS A 279 11.76 -25.23 -4.90
C CYS A 279 10.98 -26.15 -5.84
N SER A 280 11.17 -26.01 -7.16
CA SER A 280 10.55 -26.84 -8.20
C SER A 280 10.90 -28.33 -8.06
N ASN A 281 12.06 -28.63 -7.45
CA ASN A 281 12.51 -29.99 -7.18
C ASN A 281 12.20 -30.48 -5.77
N ALA A 282 11.57 -29.65 -4.93
CA ALA A 282 11.17 -30.05 -3.59
C ALA A 282 9.90 -30.91 -3.66
N SER A 283 9.79 -31.91 -2.77
CA SER A 283 8.55 -32.69 -2.62
C SER A 283 7.38 -31.88 -2.10
N ASP A 284 7.69 -30.82 -1.34
CA ASP A 284 6.74 -29.81 -0.87
C ASP A 284 7.31 -28.42 -1.22
N THR A 285 6.83 -27.88 -2.34
CA THR A 285 7.27 -26.58 -2.85
C THR A 285 6.89 -25.45 -1.89
N PHE A 286 5.72 -25.52 -1.24
CA PHE A 286 5.27 -24.49 -0.32
C PHE A 286 6.13 -24.46 0.95
N GLN A 287 6.40 -25.61 1.56
CA GLN A 287 7.25 -25.68 2.74
C GLN A 287 8.69 -25.24 2.43
N CYS A 288 9.21 -25.58 1.24
CA CYS A 288 10.51 -25.09 0.79
C CYS A 288 10.57 -23.56 0.70
N LEU A 289 9.50 -22.88 0.27
CA LEU A 289 9.41 -21.42 0.26
C LEU A 289 9.31 -20.83 1.67
N VAL A 290 8.57 -21.49 2.57
CA VAL A 290 8.45 -21.09 3.98
C VAL A 290 9.80 -21.19 4.69
N ASP A 291 10.60 -22.22 4.40
CA ASP A 291 11.90 -22.47 5.03
C ASP A 291 13.05 -21.70 4.36
N ALA A 292 12.81 -21.08 3.21
CA ALA A 292 13.82 -20.32 2.50
C ALA A 292 14.29 -19.09 3.29
N ASP A 293 15.56 -18.73 3.12
CA ASP A 293 16.13 -17.52 3.71
C ASP A 293 15.52 -16.25 3.10
N ALA A 294 15.24 -15.25 3.94
CA ALA A 294 14.60 -14.00 3.52
C ALA A 294 15.37 -13.26 2.42
N GLY A 295 16.71 -13.24 2.48
CA GLY A 295 17.53 -12.61 1.45
C GLY A 295 17.52 -13.37 0.12
N THR A 296 17.41 -14.70 0.18
CA THR A 296 17.20 -15.52 -1.03
C THR A 296 15.88 -15.19 -1.70
N LEU A 297 14.83 -15.03 -0.90
CA LEU A 297 13.51 -14.65 -1.36
C LEU A 297 13.50 -13.22 -1.93
N GLU A 298 14.10 -12.25 -1.26
CA GLU A 298 14.23 -10.89 -1.76
C GLU A 298 14.99 -10.83 -3.10
N SER A 299 16.09 -11.58 -3.21
CA SER A 299 16.86 -11.66 -4.47
C SER A 299 16.03 -12.25 -5.60
N ALA A 300 15.25 -13.31 -5.32
CA ALA A 300 14.34 -13.89 -6.31
C ALA A 300 13.21 -12.91 -6.69
N ASN A 301 12.66 -12.19 -5.72
CA ASN A 301 11.66 -11.14 -5.94
C ASN A 301 12.18 -10.05 -6.89
N ALA A 302 13.42 -9.60 -6.70
CA ALA A 302 14.05 -8.61 -7.60
C ALA A 302 14.19 -9.16 -9.03
N VAL A 303 14.76 -10.36 -9.19
CA VAL A 303 14.98 -10.97 -10.50
C VAL A 303 13.66 -11.16 -11.26
N ILE A 304 12.61 -11.66 -10.60
CA ILE A 304 11.31 -11.88 -11.24
C ILE A 304 10.72 -10.56 -11.71
N ASN A 305 10.67 -9.53 -10.85
CA ASN A 305 10.05 -8.27 -11.24
C ASN A 305 10.85 -7.54 -12.32
N GLU A 306 12.18 -7.48 -12.21
CA GLU A 306 13.03 -6.85 -13.23
C GLU A 306 13.00 -7.58 -14.58
N SER A 307 12.67 -8.88 -14.57
CA SER A 307 12.49 -9.65 -15.81
C SER A 307 11.32 -9.15 -16.67
N GLY A 308 10.35 -8.45 -16.06
CA GLY A 308 9.17 -7.88 -16.70
C GLY A 308 9.45 -6.91 -17.84
N PHE A 309 8.46 -6.77 -18.74
CA PHE A 309 8.49 -5.73 -19.77
C PHE A 309 8.50 -4.34 -19.12
N TYR A 310 9.26 -3.40 -19.71
CA TYR A 310 9.45 -2.08 -19.14
C TYR A 310 8.13 -1.39 -18.75
N GLY A 311 8.08 -0.86 -17.52
CA GLY A 311 6.91 -0.14 -17.00
C GLY A 311 5.73 -1.04 -16.61
N THR A 312 5.86 -2.36 -16.76
CA THR A 312 4.89 -3.34 -16.26
C THR A 312 5.33 -3.93 -14.93
N PHE A 313 4.38 -4.55 -14.25
CA PHE A 313 4.59 -5.25 -12.98
C PHE A 313 4.23 -6.72 -13.20
N VAL A 314 5.20 -7.60 -12.96
CA VAL A 314 5.07 -9.03 -13.25
C VAL A 314 4.05 -9.66 -12.32
N VAL A 315 4.11 -9.32 -11.04
CA VAL A 315 3.22 -9.89 -10.03
C VAL A 315 2.22 -8.87 -9.53
N VAL A 316 0.96 -9.25 -9.67
CA VAL A 316 -0.21 -8.42 -9.44
C VAL A 316 -1.31 -9.27 -8.81
N PRO A 317 -2.36 -8.66 -8.21
CA PRO A 317 -3.41 -9.43 -7.54
C PRO A 317 -4.13 -10.40 -8.49
N VAL A 318 -4.25 -11.66 -8.07
CA VAL A 318 -4.90 -12.75 -8.82
C VAL A 318 -6.35 -12.99 -8.40
N VAL A 319 -7.15 -13.53 -9.31
CA VAL A 319 -8.56 -13.91 -9.11
C VAL A 319 -8.65 -15.35 -8.61
N GLY A 320 -9.71 -15.67 -7.84
CA GLY A 320 -9.99 -17.01 -7.29
C GLY A 320 -9.58 -17.17 -5.82
N GLY A 321 -9.13 -16.08 -5.20
CA GLY A 321 -8.98 -15.95 -3.76
C GLY A 321 -10.32 -15.68 -3.07
N ASP A 322 -10.30 -15.64 -1.73
CA ASP A 322 -11.50 -15.34 -0.96
C ASP A 322 -11.83 -13.84 -1.04
N MET A 323 -10.80 -13.00 -1.12
CA MET A 323 -10.95 -11.55 -1.24
C MET A 323 -11.32 -11.10 -2.65
N ILE A 324 -10.61 -11.59 -3.68
CA ILE A 324 -10.87 -11.32 -5.10
C ILE A 324 -11.51 -12.57 -5.72
N VAL A 325 -12.84 -12.63 -5.65
CA VAL A 325 -13.62 -13.77 -6.14
C VAL A 325 -13.78 -13.78 -7.67
N GLU A 326 -13.79 -12.60 -8.29
CA GLU A 326 -13.92 -12.39 -9.73
C GLU A 326 -13.29 -11.05 -10.14
N ARG A 327 -13.19 -10.78 -11.44
CA ARG A 327 -12.66 -9.51 -11.94
C ARG A 327 -13.53 -8.33 -11.46
N PRO A 328 -12.96 -7.21 -10.99
CA PRO A 328 -13.70 -6.09 -10.42
C PRO A 328 -14.86 -5.58 -11.28
N ILE A 329 -14.66 -5.52 -12.60
CA ILE A 329 -15.70 -5.06 -13.53
C ILE A 329 -16.97 -5.91 -13.50
N GLN A 330 -16.86 -7.21 -13.20
CA GLN A 330 -18.03 -8.09 -13.09
C GLN A 330 -18.85 -7.77 -11.84
N THR A 331 -18.17 -7.59 -10.70
CA THR A 331 -18.79 -7.21 -9.43
C THR A 331 -19.45 -5.83 -9.51
N ILE A 332 -18.76 -4.87 -10.15
CA ILE A 332 -19.25 -3.50 -10.36
C ILE A 332 -20.51 -3.51 -11.24
N ASN A 333 -20.52 -4.26 -12.34
CA ASN A 333 -21.69 -4.37 -13.22
C ASN A 333 -22.92 -4.97 -12.52
N ARG A 334 -22.72 -5.79 -11.48
CA ARG A 334 -23.81 -6.33 -10.65
C ARG A 334 -24.31 -5.34 -9.59
N GLY A 335 -23.64 -4.21 -9.39
CA GLY A 335 -23.98 -3.21 -8.38
C GLY A 335 -23.76 -3.65 -6.93
N ARG A 336 -23.03 -4.74 -6.69
CA ARG A 336 -22.71 -5.24 -5.35
C ARG A 336 -21.37 -4.67 -4.92
N LEU A 337 -21.39 -3.59 -4.16
CA LEU A 337 -20.17 -2.89 -3.74
C LEU A 337 -20.11 -2.84 -2.22
N ASN A 338 -18.90 -2.79 -1.66
CA ASN A 338 -18.68 -2.43 -0.27
C ASN A 338 -18.67 -0.90 -0.12
N GLY A 339 -19.20 -0.39 0.99
CA GLY A 339 -19.16 1.05 1.27
C GLY A 339 -20.15 1.91 0.46
N VAL A 340 -21.21 1.31 -0.12
CA VAL A 340 -22.22 1.94 -1.03
C VAL A 340 -23.03 3.10 -0.42
N ARG A 341 -22.65 3.61 0.75
CA ARG A 341 -23.37 4.73 1.37
C ARG A 341 -23.00 6.09 0.76
N TYR A 342 -21.86 6.20 0.05
CA TYR A 342 -21.32 7.47 -0.46
C TYR A 342 -20.54 7.31 -1.78
N PRO A 343 -20.37 8.38 -2.58
CA PRO A 343 -19.74 8.31 -3.91
C PRO A 343 -18.26 7.91 -3.87
N LEU A 344 -17.85 7.13 -4.88
CA LEU A 344 -16.46 6.93 -5.27
C LEU A 344 -15.96 8.19 -5.99
N SER A 345 -14.84 8.76 -5.53
CA SER A 345 -14.14 9.82 -6.26
C SER A 345 -12.96 9.22 -7.01
N ALA A 346 -13.04 9.15 -8.33
CA ALA A 346 -11.96 8.70 -9.19
C ALA A 346 -11.27 9.89 -9.87
N ILE A 347 -9.94 9.93 -9.80
CA ILE A 347 -9.08 10.97 -10.36
C ILE A 347 -8.05 10.27 -11.25
N THR A 348 -7.76 10.82 -12.43
CA THR A 348 -6.69 10.35 -13.32
C THR A 348 -5.93 11.55 -13.86
N ASN A 349 -4.63 11.38 -14.11
CA ASN A 349 -3.84 12.37 -14.82
C ASN A 349 -4.05 12.23 -16.34
N ALA A 350 -3.77 13.30 -17.08
CA ALA A 350 -3.98 13.32 -18.54
C ALA A 350 -3.01 12.40 -19.32
N PHE A 351 -1.82 12.14 -18.77
CA PHE A 351 -0.74 11.43 -19.48
C PHE A 351 -0.07 10.34 -18.62
N GLU A 352 -0.88 9.47 -18.01
CA GLU A 352 -0.43 8.43 -17.08
C GLU A 352 0.69 7.55 -17.63
N GLY A 353 0.62 7.16 -18.91
CA GLY A 353 1.59 6.23 -19.50
C GLY A 353 2.99 6.80 -19.70
N THR A 354 3.19 8.12 -19.59
CA THR A 354 4.48 8.77 -19.89
C THR A 354 5.62 8.22 -19.06
N VAL A 355 5.37 7.92 -17.79
CA VAL A 355 6.40 7.42 -16.86
C VAL A 355 6.67 5.92 -17.02
N PHE A 356 5.78 5.20 -17.74
CA PHE A 356 5.82 3.74 -17.91
C PHE A 356 6.23 3.31 -19.32
N VAL A 357 6.61 4.25 -20.19
CA VAL A 357 7.11 3.98 -21.54
C VAL A 357 8.56 4.41 -21.66
N ASN A 358 9.41 3.51 -22.14
CA ASN A 358 10.79 3.83 -22.45
C ASN A 358 10.91 4.22 -23.93
N ALA A 359 11.23 5.48 -24.19
CA ALA A 359 11.35 6.02 -25.55
C ALA A 359 12.42 5.31 -26.41
N ASN A 360 13.48 4.77 -25.80
CA ASN A 360 14.51 4.02 -26.55
C ASN A 360 13.99 2.64 -26.99
N PHE A 361 13.18 1.99 -26.16
CA PHE A 361 12.58 0.70 -26.51
C PHE A 361 11.47 0.88 -27.54
N SER A 362 10.57 1.83 -27.34
CA SER A 362 9.47 2.11 -28.29
C SER A 362 9.99 2.53 -29.67
N ALA A 363 11.11 3.26 -29.74
CA ALA A 363 11.73 3.66 -31.00
C ALA A 363 12.28 2.47 -31.83
N GLN A 364 12.50 1.31 -31.19
CA GLN A 364 13.04 0.10 -31.83
C GLN A 364 11.96 -0.95 -32.11
N MET A 365 10.68 -0.64 -31.82
CA MET A 365 9.56 -1.57 -31.93
C MET A 365 8.49 -1.04 -32.88
N THR A 366 7.68 -1.94 -33.43
CA THR A 366 6.41 -1.55 -34.04
C THR A 366 5.32 -1.41 -32.95
N ALA A 367 4.24 -0.70 -33.25
CA ALA A 367 3.08 -0.64 -32.35
C ALA A 367 2.48 -2.03 -32.07
N THR A 368 2.46 -2.90 -33.08
CA THR A 368 2.07 -4.31 -32.96
C THR A 368 2.98 -5.06 -31.98
N ASP A 369 4.29 -4.89 -32.08
CA ASP A 369 5.24 -5.53 -31.15
C ASP A 369 5.02 -5.03 -29.72
N TYR A 370 4.83 -3.73 -29.54
CA TYR A 370 4.57 -3.13 -28.23
C TYR A 370 3.29 -3.70 -27.58
N VAL A 371 2.18 -3.74 -28.32
CA VAL A 371 0.91 -4.33 -27.84
C VAL A 371 1.09 -5.81 -27.51
N THR A 372 1.87 -6.55 -28.32
CA THR A 372 2.16 -7.97 -28.07
C THR A 372 2.94 -8.18 -26.77
N GLN A 373 3.91 -7.31 -26.45
CA GLN A 373 4.64 -7.39 -25.17
C GLN A 373 3.75 -7.04 -23.99
N LEU A 374 2.86 -6.06 -24.15
CA LEU A 374 1.96 -5.59 -23.09
C LEU A 374 0.81 -6.57 -22.81
N PHE A 375 0.33 -7.27 -23.83
CA PHE A 375 -0.79 -8.20 -23.76
C PHE A 375 -0.44 -9.55 -24.40
N PRO A 376 0.31 -10.42 -23.70
CA PRO A 376 0.82 -11.68 -24.26
C PRO A 376 -0.29 -12.68 -24.63
N LEU A 377 -1.51 -12.51 -24.13
CA LEU A 377 -2.66 -13.37 -24.43
C LEU A 377 -3.54 -12.86 -25.57
N PHE A 378 -3.25 -11.70 -26.17
CA PHE A 378 -4.04 -11.21 -27.31
C PHE A 378 -3.75 -12.03 -28.56
N ASN A 379 -4.80 -12.33 -29.32
CA ASN A 379 -4.65 -12.88 -30.66
C ASN A 379 -4.33 -11.77 -31.67
N GLN A 380 -3.93 -12.17 -32.89
CA GLN A 380 -3.51 -11.23 -33.94
C GLN A 380 -4.57 -10.16 -34.27
N ALA A 381 -5.85 -10.53 -34.32
CA ALA A 381 -6.93 -9.60 -34.62
C ALA A 381 -7.10 -8.54 -33.51
N GLN A 382 -6.99 -8.94 -32.24
CA GLN A 382 -7.06 -8.02 -31.10
C GLN A 382 -5.88 -7.04 -31.08
N ILE A 383 -4.68 -7.50 -31.45
CA ILE A 383 -3.49 -6.66 -31.55
C ILE A 383 -3.69 -5.60 -32.64
N GLU A 384 -4.12 -6.02 -33.83
CA GLU A 384 -4.37 -5.13 -34.96
C GLU A 384 -5.47 -4.11 -34.66
N GLU A 385 -6.57 -4.54 -34.03
CA GLU A 385 -7.66 -3.67 -33.59
C GLU A 385 -7.16 -2.60 -32.61
N THR A 386 -6.35 -3.00 -31.62
CA THR A 386 -5.75 -2.07 -30.65
C THR A 386 -4.91 -1.02 -31.37
N VAL A 387 -3.98 -1.43 -32.24
CA VAL A 387 -3.12 -0.50 -33.00
C VAL A 387 -3.95 0.45 -33.87
N GLN A 388 -5.02 -0.04 -34.49
CA GLN A 388 -5.91 0.79 -35.31
C GLN A 388 -6.63 1.86 -34.49
N GLN A 389 -7.12 1.54 -33.29
CA GLN A 389 -7.80 2.52 -32.43
C GLN A 389 -6.91 3.74 -32.14
N TYR A 390 -5.65 3.52 -31.78
CA TYR A 390 -4.70 4.59 -31.46
C TYR A 390 -4.16 5.32 -32.70
N THR A 391 -4.13 4.65 -33.86
CA THR A 391 -3.78 5.29 -35.13
C THR A 391 -4.90 6.23 -35.59
N ASN A 392 -6.16 5.84 -35.42
CA ASN A 392 -7.33 6.60 -35.88
C ASN A 392 -7.52 7.94 -35.16
N ILE A 393 -7.02 8.06 -33.93
CA ILE A 393 -7.06 9.32 -33.15
C ILE A 393 -5.88 10.26 -33.46
N GLY A 394 -5.06 9.92 -34.47
CA GLY A 394 -4.00 10.80 -34.98
C GLY A 394 -2.65 10.68 -34.28
N LEU A 395 -2.43 9.64 -33.46
CA LEU A 395 -1.12 9.35 -32.89
C LEU A 395 -0.24 8.66 -33.94
N ASN A 396 0.76 9.37 -34.44
CA ASN A 396 1.56 8.94 -35.59
C ASN A 396 2.91 8.32 -35.23
N THR A 397 3.34 8.41 -33.97
CA THR A 397 4.60 7.80 -33.50
C THR A 397 4.31 6.61 -32.59
N VAL A 398 5.15 5.57 -32.66
CA VAL A 398 5.04 4.39 -31.78
C VAL A 398 5.15 4.80 -30.31
N ASN A 399 5.96 5.82 -30.01
CA ASN A 399 6.10 6.32 -28.65
C ASN A 399 4.81 6.94 -28.11
N ASP A 400 4.14 7.80 -28.90
CA ASP A 400 2.89 8.44 -28.47
C ASP A 400 1.76 7.41 -28.36
N GLN A 401 1.71 6.46 -29.30
CA GLN A 401 0.79 5.32 -29.23
C GLN A 401 1.04 4.48 -27.98
N ALA A 402 2.30 4.14 -27.67
CA ALA A 402 2.66 3.39 -26.48
C ALA A 402 2.27 4.12 -25.18
N ILE A 403 2.49 5.44 -25.10
CA ILE A 403 2.11 6.26 -23.94
C ILE A 403 0.59 6.26 -23.75
N ALA A 404 -0.17 6.46 -24.83
CA ALA A 404 -1.62 6.44 -24.78
C ALA A 404 -2.15 5.05 -24.38
N ILE A 405 -1.69 3.99 -25.04
CA ILE A 405 -2.07 2.61 -24.73
C ILE A 405 -1.79 2.29 -23.27
N MET A 406 -0.56 2.52 -22.79
CA MET A 406 -0.16 2.21 -21.42
C MET A 406 -0.99 2.99 -20.39
N GLY A 407 -1.19 4.28 -20.63
CA GLY A 407 -1.99 5.13 -19.75
C GLY A 407 -3.43 4.67 -19.66
N GLU A 408 -4.10 4.53 -20.81
CA GLU A 408 -5.53 4.21 -20.85
C GLU A 408 -5.85 2.80 -20.38
N CYS A 409 -5.00 1.81 -20.68
CA CYS A 409 -5.31 0.41 -20.35
C CYS A 409 -4.93 -0.01 -18.93
N LYS A 410 -4.01 0.69 -18.26
CA LYS A 410 -3.55 0.34 -16.91
C LYS A 410 -3.97 1.33 -15.83
N LEU A 411 -4.15 2.60 -16.19
CA LEU A 411 -4.33 3.72 -15.25
C LEU A 411 -5.53 4.60 -15.60
N GLY A 412 -6.10 4.43 -16.81
CA GLY A 412 -7.32 5.07 -17.28
C GLY A 412 -8.57 4.32 -16.82
N VAL A 413 -9.66 5.09 -16.65
CA VAL A 413 -10.98 4.59 -16.24
C VAL A 413 -11.90 4.48 -17.43
#